data_AF-A0AA97JPN4-F1
#
_entry.id   AF-A0AA97JPN4-F1
#
_cell.length_a   1.000
_cell.length_b   1.000
_cell.length_c   1.000
_cell.angle_alpha   90.00
_cell.angle_beta   90.00
_cell.angle_gamma   90.00
#
_symmetry.space_group_name_H-M   'P 1'
#
loop_
_entity.id
_entity.type
_entity.pdbx_description
1 polymer ?
#
loop_
_entity_poly.entity_id
_entity_poly.type
_entity_poly.pdbx_seq_one_letter_code
_entity_poly.pdbx_strand_id
1 'polypeptide(L)'
;MNNKDSGVEVYKISFIFPNQDKYDGECTRTTDGSLERNGHGEHTTPNGIIYRGNWKNDKMNGLGRLEHPSGAVYEGEFKDNMFHGTGTYIFPNGAKYTGQFNENNMDNVYVF
;
A
#
# COMPACT_ATOMS: atom_id res chain seq x y z
N MET A 1 -27.67 15.91 23.64
CA MET A 1 -27.60 14.71 22.77
C MET A 1 -26.14 14.50 22.42
N ASN A 2 -25.50 13.53 23.07
CA ASN A 2 -24.06 13.32 22.95
C ASN A 2 -23.78 12.47 21.70
N ASN A 3 -23.42 13.13 20.60
CA ASN A 3 -22.82 12.43 19.47
C ASN A 3 -21.35 12.18 19.84
N LYS A 4 -21.09 11.08 20.56
CA LYS A 4 -19.74 10.52 20.60
C LYS A 4 -19.54 9.85 19.24
N ASP A 5 -19.00 10.60 18.29
CA ASP A 5 -18.27 9.98 17.19
C ASP A 5 -17.27 9.04 17.85
N SER A 6 -17.50 7.75 17.73
CA SER A 6 -16.56 6.69 18.07
C SER A 6 -15.43 6.68 17.03
N GLY A 7 -14.80 7.84 16.85
CA GLY A 7 -13.71 8.05 15.93
C GLY A 7 -12.51 7.27 16.43
N VAL A 8 -12.07 6.31 15.64
CA VAL A 8 -10.79 5.63 15.89
C VAL A 8 -9.71 6.70 15.89
N GLU A 9 -8.96 6.81 16.99
CA GLU A 9 -7.89 7.79 17.10
C GLU A 9 -6.78 7.47 16.08
N VAL A 10 -6.44 8.46 15.26
CA VAL A 10 -5.40 8.36 14.22
C VAL A 10 -4.14 9.06 14.72
N TYR A 11 -3.02 8.34 14.66
CA TYR A 11 -1.70 8.81 15.02
C TYR A 11 -0.84 8.95 13.77
N LYS A 12 -0.17 10.09 13.61
CA LYS A 12 0.85 10.28 12.57
C LYS A 12 2.22 9.99 13.17
N ILE A 13 2.95 9.08 12.54
CA ILE A 13 4.18 8.53 13.07
C ILE A 13 5.26 8.43 11.99
N SER A 14 6.51 8.44 12.43
CA SER A 14 7.65 8.05 11.60
C SER A 14 8.45 6.99 12.38
N PHE A 15 8.52 5.77 11.87
CA PHE A 15 9.25 4.66 12.48
C PHE A 15 10.36 4.14 11.58
N ILE A 16 11.45 3.70 12.20
CA ILE A 16 12.46 2.83 11.60
C ILE A 16 12.38 1.51 12.35
N PHE A 17 12.03 0.45 11.65
CA PHE A 17 11.90 -0.89 12.21
C PHE A 17 13.29 -1.54 12.39
N PRO A 18 13.42 -2.60 13.21
CA PRO A 18 14.69 -3.31 13.38
C PRO A 18 15.27 -3.89 12.09
N ASN A 19 14.43 -4.21 11.10
CA ASN A 19 14.86 -4.62 9.76
C ASN A 19 15.29 -3.44 8.87
N GLN A 20 15.38 -2.24 9.43
CA GLN A 20 15.69 -0.96 8.77
C GLN A 20 14.62 -0.47 7.78
N ASP A 21 13.46 -1.12 7.68
CA ASP A 21 12.33 -0.52 6.98
C ASP A 21 11.95 0.78 7.67
N LYS A 22 11.55 1.77 6.87
CA LYS A 22 11.01 3.03 7.34
C LYS A 22 9.53 3.10 7.02
N TYR A 23 8.73 3.58 7.97
CA TYR A 23 7.35 3.97 7.73
C TYR A 23 7.12 5.41 8.16
N ASP A 24 6.44 6.19 7.32
CA ASP A 24 5.95 7.53 7.63
C ASP A 24 4.48 7.59 7.25
N GLY A 25 3.58 7.74 8.22
CA GLY A 25 2.16 7.71 7.92
C GLY A 25 1.25 7.56 9.12
N GLU A 26 0.02 7.17 8.81
CA GLU A 26 -1.07 7.05 9.76
C GLU A 26 -1.13 5.64 10.37
N CYS A 27 -1.42 5.60 11.67
CA CYS A 27 -1.69 4.41 12.44
C CYS A 27 -2.94 4.61 13.30
N THR A 28 -3.60 3.51 13.63
CA THR A 28 -4.60 3.47 14.69
C THR A 28 -4.13 2.56 15.80
N ARG A 29 -4.60 2.78 17.02
CA ARG A 29 -4.28 1.90 18.15
C ARG A 29 -5.26 0.73 18.21
N THR A 30 -4.74 -0.49 18.23
CA THR A 30 -5.52 -1.71 18.43
C THR A 30 -5.95 -1.86 19.89
N THR A 31 -6.88 -2.78 20.17
CA THR A 31 -7.42 -3.00 21.52
C THR A 31 -6.39 -3.47 22.54
N ASP A 32 -5.32 -4.12 22.08
CA ASP A 32 -4.18 -4.55 22.91
C ASP A 32 -3.14 -3.43 23.14
N GLY A 33 -3.37 -2.23 22.59
CA GLY A 33 -2.50 -1.07 22.74
C GLY A 33 -1.42 -0.93 21.66
N SER A 34 -1.29 -1.89 20.75
CA SER A 34 -0.34 -1.83 19.63
C SER A 34 -0.73 -0.75 18.61
N LEU A 35 0.23 -0.22 17.87
CA LEU A 35 -0.03 0.65 16.71
C LEU A 35 -0.06 -0.19 15.44
N GLU A 36 -1.12 -0.03 14.65
CA GLU A 36 -1.34 -0.74 13.40
C GLU A 36 -1.51 0.29 12.28
N ARG A 37 -0.81 0.11 11.14
CA ARG A 37 -0.90 1.04 10.01
C ARG A 37 -2.28 1.01 9.40
N ASN A 38 -2.92 2.17 9.41
CA ASN A 38 -4.28 2.40 8.93
C ASN A 38 -4.36 3.86 8.45
N GLY A 39 -4.93 4.08 7.27
CA GLY A 39 -4.95 5.41 6.63
C GLY A 39 -3.88 5.54 5.55
N HIS A 40 -3.29 6.73 5.37
CA HIS A 40 -2.27 6.94 4.33
C HIS A 40 -0.84 6.86 4.88
N GLY A 41 0.09 6.32 4.10
CA GLY A 41 1.49 6.26 4.51
C GLY A 41 2.46 5.82 3.43
N GLU A 42 3.73 6.09 3.69
CA GLU A 42 4.89 5.68 2.91
C GLU A 42 5.68 4.62 3.67
N HIS A 43 6.00 3.51 2.99
CA HIS A 43 6.90 2.49 3.49
C HIS A 43 8.09 2.36 2.55
N THR A 44 9.30 2.42 3.09
CA THR A 44 10.55 2.27 2.34
C THR A 44 11.37 1.13 2.94
N THR A 45 11.81 0.19 2.11
CA THR A 45 12.74 -0.85 2.54
C THR A 45 14.19 -0.43 2.27
N PRO A 46 15.19 -1.01 2.97
CA PRO A 46 16.60 -0.76 2.69
C PRO A 46 17.04 -1.10 1.27
N ASN A 47 16.32 -2.03 0.63
CA ASN A 47 16.56 -2.41 -0.75
C ASN A 47 16.01 -1.38 -1.75
N GLY A 48 15.35 -0.31 -1.29
CA GLY A 48 14.83 0.76 -2.13
C GLY A 48 13.44 0.51 -2.71
N ILE A 49 12.71 -0.49 -2.21
CA ILE A 49 11.28 -0.64 -2.52
C ILE A 49 10.53 0.45 -1.77
N ILE A 50 9.66 1.17 -2.47
CA ILE A 50 8.85 2.26 -1.91
C ILE A 50 7.39 1.98 -2.20
N TYR A 51 6.56 1.95 -1.17
CA TYR A 51 5.11 2.01 -1.29
C TYR A 51 4.58 3.34 -0.77
N ARG A 52 3.68 3.98 -1.50
CA ARG A 52 2.95 5.19 -1.10
C ARG A 52 1.46 4.95 -1.36
N GLY A 53 0.64 4.91 -0.33
CA GLY A 53 -0.77 4.60 -0.53
C GLY A 53 -1.54 4.38 0.75
N ASN A 54 -2.74 3.83 0.59
CA ASN A 54 -3.55 3.52 1.76
C ASN A 54 -3.11 2.20 2.40
N TRP A 55 -3.30 2.15 3.70
CA TRP A 55 -3.01 1.05 4.60
C TRP A 55 -4.29 0.68 5.33
N LYS A 56 -4.48 -0.61 5.52
CA LYS A 56 -5.54 -1.16 6.36
C LYS A 56 -5.02 -2.40 7.03
N ASN A 57 -5.11 -2.44 8.35
CA ASN A 57 -4.68 -3.56 9.17
C ASN A 57 -3.25 -4.03 8.81
N ASP A 58 -2.31 -3.09 8.76
CA ASP A 58 -0.91 -3.33 8.39
C ASP A 58 -0.65 -3.85 6.96
N LYS A 59 -1.65 -3.77 6.08
CA LYS A 59 -1.51 -4.18 4.68
C LYS A 59 -1.75 -3.01 3.74
N MET A 60 -1.04 -3.01 2.61
CA MET A 60 -1.37 -2.14 1.47
C MET A 60 -2.79 -2.47 1.03
N ASN A 61 -3.64 -1.44 0.95
CA ASN A 61 -5.06 -1.58 0.66
C ASN A 61 -5.56 -0.31 -0.03
N GLY A 62 -6.60 -0.38 -0.85
CA GLY A 62 -7.09 0.79 -1.59
C GLY A 62 -6.05 1.32 -2.59
N LEU A 63 -6.11 2.61 -2.92
CA LEU A 63 -5.18 3.19 -3.91
C LEU A 63 -3.76 3.31 -3.37
N GLY A 64 -2.78 3.00 -4.22
CA GLY A 64 -1.37 3.16 -3.90
C GLY A 64 -0.46 3.07 -5.11
N ARG A 65 0.82 3.35 -4.88
CA ARG A 65 1.91 3.23 -5.84
C ARG A 65 3.07 2.48 -5.20
N LEU A 66 3.45 1.35 -5.79
CA LEU A 66 4.59 0.52 -5.41
C LEU A 66 5.69 0.65 -6.46
N GLU A 67 6.88 1.01 -6.02
CA GLU A 67 8.06 1.20 -6.86
C GLU A 67 9.15 0.22 -6.46
N HIS A 68 9.70 -0.47 -7.45
CA HIS A 68 10.87 -1.32 -7.28
C HIS A 68 12.11 -0.62 -7.86
N PRO A 69 13.30 -0.83 -7.24
CA PRO A 69 14.57 -0.36 -7.78
C PRO A 69 14.90 -0.87 -9.18
N SER A 70 14.27 -1.98 -9.61
CA SER A 70 14.39 -2.51 -10.96
C SER A 70 13.75 -1.60 -12.03
N GLY A 71 13.00 -0.57 -11.62
CA GLY A 71 12.19 0.27 -12.50
C GLY A 71 10.76 -0.23 -12.69
N ALA A 72 10.40 -1.39 -12.13
CA ALA A 72 9.01 -1.83 -12.11
C ALA A 72 8.17 -0.91 -11.20
N VAL A 73 7.00 -0.52 -11.67
CA VAL A 73 6.05 0.31 -10.91
C VAL A 73 4.66 -0.27 -11.06
N TYR A 74 3.92 -0.36 -9.97
CA TYR A 74 2.47 -0.54 -10.01
C TYR A 74 1.80 0.67 -9.37
N GLU A 75 0.78 1.21 -10.04
CA GLU A 75 -0.07 2.27 -9.53
C GLU A 75 -1.53 1.89 -9.77
N GLY A 76 -2.32 1.75 -8.71
CA GLY A 76 -3.68 1.23 -8.80
C GLY A 76 -4.24 0.82 -7.46
N GLU A 77 -5.28 -0.01 -7.50
CA GLU A 77 -5.88 -0.55 -6.29
C GLU A 77 -5.06 -1.71 -5.72
N PHE A 78 -5.02 -1.80 -4.40
CA PHE A 78 -4.43 -2.86 -3.61
C PHE A 78 -5.49 -3.50 -2.73
N LYS A 79 -5.36 -4.81 -2.52
CA LYS A 79 -6.15 -5.54 -1.53
C LYS A 79 -5.24 -6.55 -0.84
N ASP A 80 -5.11 -6.41 0.47
CA ASP A 80 -4.31 -7.31 1.31
C ASP A 80 -2.88 -7.52 0.78
N ASN A 81 -2.18 -6.43 0.44
CA ASN A 81 -0.83 -6.41 -0.16
C ASN A 81 -0.74 -6.82 -1.63
N MET A 82 -1.85 -7.16 -2.29
CA MET A 82 -1.84 -7.60 -3.69
C MET A 82 -2.38 -6.51 -4.60
N PHE A 83 -1.87 -6.44 -5.83
CA PHE A 83 -2.49 -5.65 -6.90
C PHE A 83 -3.89 -6.18 -7.17
N HIS A 84 -4.85 -5.28 -7.24
CA HIS A 84 -6.26 -5.60 -7.42
C HIS A 84 -6.96 -4.50 -8.23
N GLY A 85 -8.17 -4.79 -8.71
CA GLY A 85 -9.01 -3.79 -9.39
C GLY A 85 -8.32 -3.15 -10.58
N THR A 86 -8.54 -1.85 -10.77
CA THR A 86 -7.94 -1.11 -11.87
C THR A 86 -6.54 -0.62 -11.50
N GLY A 87 -5.58 -0.85 -12.39
CA GLY A 87 -4.21 -0.37 -12.19
C GLY A 87 -3.40 -0.24 -13.48
N THR A 88 -2.23 0.36 -13.34
CA THR A 88 -1.19 0.39 -14.36
C THR A 88 0.08 -0.23 -13.81
N TYR A 89 0.59 -1.25 -14.51
CA TYR A 89 1.90 -1.83 -14.26
C TYR A 89 2.87 -1.37 -15.34
N ILE A 90 3.98 -0.76 -14.92
CA ILE A 90 5.11 -0.38 -15.77
C ILE A 90 6.19 -1.44 -15.53
N PHE A 91 6.56 -2.13 -16.60
CA PHE A 91 7.63 -3.12 -16.58
C PHE A 91 9.00 -2.44 -16.53
N PRO A 92 10.07 -3.11 -16.04
CA PRO A 92 11.43 -2.58 -16.02
C PRO A 92 11.93 -2.06 -17.39
N ASN A 93 11.45 -2.65 -18.49
CA ASN A 93 11.80 -2.23 -19.85
C ASN A 93 10.98 -1.03 -20.36
N GLY A 94 10.12 -0.45 -19.52
CA GLY A 94 9.24 0.68 -19.86
C GLY A 94 7.93 0.31 -20.54
N ALA A 95 7.71 -0.97 -20.89
CA ALA A 95 6.40 -1.42 -21.36
C ALA A 95 5.34 -1.15 -20.27
N LYS A 96 4.08 -0.98 -20.68
CA LYS A 96 2.99 -0.67 -19.76
C LYS A 96 1.79 -1.56 -20.04
N TYR A 97 1.16 -2.03 -18.97
CA TYR A 97 -0.15 -2.64 -18.99
C TYR A 97 -1.08 -1.81 -18.11
N THR A 98 -2.23 -1.41 -18.64
CA THR A 98 -3.30 -0.74 -17.88
C THR A 98 -4.56 -1.58 -18.03
N GLY A 99 -5.12 -2.03 -16.93
CA GLY A 99 -6.26 -2.94 -16.97
C GLY A 99 -6.66 -3.44 -15.59
N GLN A 100 -7.38 -4.56 -15.58
CA GLN A 100 -7.83 -5.21 -14.35
C GLN A 100 -6.72 -6.11 -13.78
N PHE A 101 -6.65 -6.17 -12.45
CA PHE A 101 -5.78 -7.04 -11.68
C PHE A 101 -6.59 -7.85 -10.68
N ASN A 102 -6.26 -9.14 -10.57
CA ASN A 102 -6.79 -10.00 -9.51
C ASN A 102 -5.65 -10.76 -8.83
N GLU A 103 -5.38 -10.43 -7.57
CA GLU A 103 -4.35 -11.07 -6.74
C GLU A 103 -2.97 -11.09 -7.44
N ASN A 104 -2.52 -9.92 -7.90
CA ASN A 104 -1.29 -9.69 -8.68
C ASN A 104 -1.31 -10.17 -10.14
N ASN A 105 -2.36 -10.86 -10.59
CA ASN A 105 -2.45 -11.31 -11.98
C ASN A 105 -3.15 -10.25 -12.84
N MET A 106 -2.59 -9.97 -14.01
CA MET A 106 -3.24 -9.16 -15.04
C MET A 106 -4.41 -9.95 -15.62
N ASP A 107 -5.63 -9.46 -15.45
CA ASP A 107 -6.83 -10.11 -15.97
C ASP A 107 -7.05 -9.73 -17.45
N ASN A 108 -7.34 -10.71 -18.30
CA ASN A 108 -7.44 -10.61 -19.78
C ASN A 108 -6.14 -10.37 -20.57
N VAL A 109 -5.15 -11.26 -20.43
CA VAL A 109 -4.10 -11.38 -21.46
C VAL A 109 -4.58 -12.31 -22.58
N TYR A 110 -5.46 -11.83 -23.47
CA TYR A 110 -5.62 -12.45 -24.79
C TYR A 110 -4.45 -11.98 -25.66
N VAL A 111 -3.37 -12.77 -25.69
CA VAL A 111 -2.36 -12.64 -26.75
C VAL A 111 -2.97 -13.33 -27.98
N PHE A 112 -3.38 -12.55 -28.99
CA PHE A 112 -3.67 -13.09 -30.33
C PHE A 112 -2.37 -13.25 -31.11
#